data_AF-A0A2M8H9M0-F1
#
_entry.id   AF-A0A2M8H9M0-F1
#
_cell.length_a   1.000
_cell.length_b   1.000
_cell.length_c   1.000
_cell.angle_alpha   90.00
_cell.angle_beta   90.00
_cell.angle_gamma   90.00
#
_symmetry.space_group_name_H-M   'P 1'
#
loop_
_entity.id
_entity.type
_entity.pdbx_description
1 polymer ?
#
loop_
_entity_poly.entity_id
_entity_poly.type
_entity_poly.pdbx_seq_one_letter_code
_entity_poly.pdbx_strand_id
1 'polypeptide(L)' 'MSDMMLLARAQALLGHHPFTLADARALEALEEDAVGEEGLCIAELWESALSQADEDARRYLLGKE' A
#
# COMPACT_ATOMS: atom_id res chain seq x y z
N MET A 1 -21.34 5.79 -7.48
CA MET A 1 -20.17 5.88 -6.59
C MET A 1 -19.48 4.53 -6.57
N SER A 2 -18.87 4.14 -7.69
CA SER A 2 -18.16 2.87 -7.83
C SER A 2 -16.86 3.06 -8.63
N ASP A 3 -16.30 4.27 -8.60
CA ASP A 3 -15.20 4.65 -9.50
C ASP A 3 -13.82 4.16 -9.02
N MET A 4 -13.71 3.80 -7.74
CA MET A 4 -12.41 3.55 -7.07
C MET A 4 -12.46 2.28 -6.19
N MET A 5 -12.99 1.18 -6.73
CA MET A 5 -13.18 -0.07 -5.97
C MET A 5 -11.85 -0.81 -5.70
N LEU A 6 -10.92 -0.81 -6.65
CA LEU A 6 -9.58 -1.38 -6.48
C LEU A 6 -8.76 -0.53 -5.50
N LEU A 7 -8.88 0.79 -5.56
CA LEU A 7 -8.24 1.69 -4.59
C LEU A 7 -8.75 1.46 -3.16
N ALA A 8 -10.05 1.23 -2.98
CA ALA A 8 -10.61 0.90 -1.67
C ALA A 8 -10.08 -0.45 -1.14
N ARG A 9 -9.85 -1.43 -2.03
CA ARG A 9 -9.23 -2.71 -1.67
C ARG A 9 -7.76 -2.56 -1.31
N ALA A 10 -7.00 -1.75 -2.05
CA ALA A 10 -5.61 -1.44 -1.75
C ALA A 10 -5.46 -0.79 -0.37
N GLN A 11 -6.34 0.15 -0.01
CA GLN A 11 -6.38 0.75 1.33
C GLN A 11 -6.68 -0.28 2.42
N ALA A 12 -7.60 -1.22 2.18
CA ALA A 12 -7.92 -2.25 3.15
C ALA A 12 -6.74 -3.21 3.39
N LEU A 13 -5.99 -3.56 2.35
CA LEU A 13 -4.78 -4.39 2.46
C LEU A 13 -3.67 -3.67 3.25
N LEU A 14 -3.48 -2.37 3.00
CA LEU A 14 -2.49 -1.57 3.73
C LEU A 14 -2.85 -1.33 5.20
N GLY A 15 -4.14 -1.33 5.53
CA GLY A 15 -4.60 -1.26 6.92
C GLY A 15 -4.46 -2.56 7.70
N HIS A 16 -4.03 -3.66 7.05
CA HIS A 16 -3.86 -4.95 7.69
C HIS A 16 -2.55 -4.98 8.52
N HIS A 17 -2.67 -5.30 9.81
CA HIS A 17 -1.53 -5.43 10.71
C HIS A 17 -1.56 -6.78 11.44
N PRO A 18 -0.50 -7.61 11.35
CA PRO A 18 0.74 -7.36 10.61
C PRO A 18 0.52 -7.38 9.09
N PHE A 19 1.18 -6.48 8.38
CA PHE A 19 1.20 -6.47 6.93
C PHE A 19 2.04 -7.66 6.44
N THR A 20 1.46 -8.52 5.60
CA THR A 20 2.08 -9.78 5.17
C THR A 20 2.53 -9.75 3.71
N LEU A 21 3.38 -10.72 3.33
CA LEU A 21 3.74 -10.94 1.93
C LEU A 21 2.52 -11.23 1.04
N ALA A 22 1.47 -11.85 1.61
CA ALA A 22 0.23 -12.10 0.87
C ALA A 22 -0.50 -10.78 0.56
N ASP A 23 -0.49 -9.83 1.49
CA ASP A 23 -1.09 -8.51 1.29
C ASP A 23 -0.33 -7.72 0.20
N ALA A 24 1.01 -7.78 0.22
CA ALA A 24 1.84 -7.17 -0.82
C ALA A 24 1.54 -7.72 -2.22
N ARG A 25 1.45 -9.05 -2.36
CA ARG A 25 1.09 -9.69 -3.64
C ARG A 25 -0.32 -9.35 -4.10
N ALA A 26 -1.26 -9.21 -3.17
CA ALA A 26 -2.61 -8.78 -3.49
C ALA A 26 -2.64 -7.33 -3.98
N LEU A 27 -1.80 -6.45 -3.42
CA LEU A 27 -1.62 -5.08 -3.90
C LEU A 27 -1.00 -5.03 -5.29
N GLU A 28 0.05 -5.80 -5.57
CA GLU A 28 0.65 -5.91 -6.91
C GLU A 28 -0.41 -6.33 -7.95
N ALA A 29 -1.24 -7.33 -7.65
CA ALA A 29 -2.30 -7.76 -8.55
C ALA A 29 -3.38 -6.68 -8.76
N LEU A 30 -3.70 -5.89 -7.73
CA LEU A 30 -4.65 -4.78 -7.85
C LEU A 30 -4.10 -3.64 -8.70
N GLU A 31 -2.79 -3.37 -8.62
CA GLU A 31 -2.13 -2.37 -9.45
C GLU A 31 -2.09 -2.81 -10.92
N GLU A 32 -1.79 -4.09 -11.20
CA GLU A 32 -1.84 -4.64 -12.56
C GLU A 32 -3.24 -4.59 -13.19
N ASP A 33 -4.28 -4.82 -12.38
CA ASP A 33 -5.69 -4.76 -12.83
C ASP A 33 -6.20 -3.30 -12.97
N ALA A 34 -5.59 -2.35 -12.27
CA ALA A 34 -6.02 -0.96 -12.27
C ALA A 34 -5.48 -0.21 -13.51
N VAL A 35 -6.35 0.59 -14.13
CA VAL A 35 -6.00 1.39 -15.32
C VAL A 35 -6.43 2.83 -15.15
N GLY A 36 -5.64 3.76 -15.70
CA GLY A 36 -5.94 5.18 -15.65
C GLY A 36 -5.75 5.79 -14.26
N GLU A 37 -6.70 6.62 -13.82
CA GLU A 37 -6.61 7.39 -12.57
C GLU A 37 -6.55 6.48 -11.33
N GLU A 38 -7.31 5.39 -11.31
CA GLU A 38 -7.33 4.47 -10.18
C GLU A 38 -5.96 3.80 -9.96
N GLY A 39 -5.28 3.40 -11.04
CA GLY A 39 -3.93 2.84 -10.97
C GLY A 39 -2.91 3.84 -10.44
N LEU A 40 -3.00 5.11 -10.85
CA LEU A 40 -2.16 6.18 -10.30
C LEU A 40 -2.37 6.35 -8.79
N CYS A 41 -3.62 6.36 -8.34
CA CYS A 41 -3.93 6.47 -6.92
C CYS A 41 -3.42 5.27 -6.11
N ILE A 42 -3.49 4.05 -6.66
CA ILE A 42 -2.94 2.85 -6.01
C ILE A 42 -1.41 2.95 -5.92
N ALA A 43 -0.73 3.37 -6.98
CA ALA A 43 0.72 3.53 -6.98
C ALA A 43 1.19 4.59 -5.97
N GLU A 44 0.52 5.76 -5.90
CA GLU A 44 0.80 6.81 -4.90
C GLU A 44 0.57 6.34 -3.47
N LEU A 45 -0.50 5.58 -3.24
CA LEU A 45 -0.82 5.00 -1.95
C LEU A 45 0.26 3.99 -1.51
N TRP A 46 0.73 3.15 -2.43
CA TRP A 46 1.77 2.16 -2.18
C TRP A 46 3.13 2.81 -1.87
N GLU A 47 3.54 3.82 -2.65
CA GLU A 47 4.76 4.59 -2.40
C GLU A 47 4.75 5.26 -1.03
N SER A 48 3.60 5.84 -0.64
CA SER A 48 3.41 6.47 0.67
C SER A 48 3.56 5.45 1.81
N ALA A 49 3.03 4.25 1.64
CA ALA A 49 3.14 3.18 2.63
C ALA A 49 4.57 2.66 2.76
N LEU A 50 5.28 2.49 1.64
CA LEU A 50 6.69 2.11 1.64
C LEU A 50 7.55 3.15 2.33
N SER A 51 7.35 4.44 2.05
CA SER A 51 8.10 5.52 2.69
C SER A 51 7.90 5.55 4.21
N GLN A 52 6.68 5.29 4.69
CA GLN A 52 6.39 5.17 6.13
C GLN A 52 7.08 3.96 6.75
N ALA A 53 6.99 2.79 6.09
CA ALA A 53 7.64 1.58 6.56
C ALA A 53 9.17 1.73 6.64
N ASP A 54 9.78 2.41 5.66
CA ASP A 54 11.21 2.68 5.63
C ASP A 54 11.63 3.63 6.76
N GLU A 55 10.82 4.66 7.04
CA GLU A 55 11.05 5.58 8.16
C GLU A 55 10.96 4.85 9.51
N ASP A 56 9.96 3.98 9.69
CA ASP A 56 9.80 3.20 10.91
C ASP A 56 10.93 2.17 11.08
N ALA A 57 11.34 1.50 10.01
CA ALA A 57 12.51 0.63 10.01
C ALA A 57 13.79 1.41 10.37
N ARG A 58 13.96 2.61 9.84
CA ARG A 58 15.10 3.49 10.16
C ARG A 58 15.09 3.90 11.63
N ARG A 59 13.94 4.27 12.18
CA ARG A 59 13.77 4.61 13.61
C ARG A 59 14.15 3.45 14.51
N TYR A 60 13.66 2.25 14.17
CA TYR A 60 13.99 1.01 14.87
C TYR A 60 15.51 0.74 14.86
N LEU A 61 16.16 0.83 13.68
CA LEU A 61 17.60 0.61 13.55
C LEU A 61 18.44 1.66 14.29
N LEU A 62 17.95 2.88 14.43
CA LEU A 62 18.60 3.97 15.17
C LEU A 62 18.30 3.95 16.68
N GLY A 63 17.45 3.02 17.15
CA GLY A 63 17.03 2.95 18.56
C GLY A 63 16.23 4.17 19.01
N LYS A 64 15.53 4.84 18.10
CA LYS A 64 14.63 5.96 18.39
C LYS A 64 13.19 5.46 18.32
N GLU A 65 12.66 5.05 19.46
CA GLU A 65 11.23 4.70 19.63
C GLU A 65 10.38 5.95 19.85
#